data_AF-A0A7L0QNX1-F1
#
_entry.id   AF-A0A7L0QNX1-F1
#
_cell.length_a   1.000
_cell.length_b   1.000
_cell.length_c   1.000
_cell.angle_alpha   90.00
_cell.angle_beta   90.00
_cell.angle_gamma   90.00
#
_symmetry.space_group_name_H-M   'P 1'
#
loop_
_entity.id
_entity.type
_entity.pdbx_description
1 polymer ?
#
loop_
_entity_poly.entity_id
_entity_poly.type
_entity_poly.pdbx_seq_one_letter_code
_entity_poly.pdbx_strand_id
1 'polypeptide(L)'
;QEFFEHAKKLWDDEGVKACFERSNEYQLIDCAQYFLERIDSVSMDDYTPTDQDLLRCRVLTSGIFETRFQVDKVNFHMFDVGGQRDERRKWIQCFNDVTAIIFVVACSSYNMVIREDNNTNRLRESLDLFKSIWNNRWLRTISIILFLNKQDMLAEKVLAGKSKIEDYFPEYAHYTVPEDAIPDAGEDPKVTRAKFFIRDEFLRISTASGDGRHYCYPHFTCAVDTENIRRVFNDCRDIIQRMHLRQYELL
;
A
#
# COMPACT_ATOMS: atom_id res chain seq x y z
N GLN A 1 13.94 23.38 21.42
CA GLN A 1 14.04 22.60 22.67
C GLN A 1 12.69 22.36 23.35
N GLU A 2 11.99 23.39 23.83
CA GLU A 2 10.77 23.23 24.64
C GLU A 2 9.67 22.36 24.00
N PHE A 3 9.44 22.51 22.68
CA PHE A 3 8.49 21.68 21.93
C PHE A 3 8.76 20.17 22.07
N PHE A 4 10.01 19.74 21.89
CA PHE A 4 10.38 18.32 21.92
C PHE A 4 10.25 17.74 23.33
N GLU A 5 10.57 18.52 24.37
CA GLU A 5 10.40 18.09 25.75
C GLU A 5 8.93 17.86 26.11
N HIS A 6 8.04 18.78 25.71
CA HIS A 6 6.60 18.63 25.95
C HIS A 6 6.01 17.47 25.18
N ALA A 7 6.37 17.32 23.90
CA ALA A 7 5.91 16.22 23.06
C ALA A 7 6.37 14.86 23.61
N LYS A 8 7.62 14.75 24.09
CA LYS A 8 8.13 13.53 24.72
C LYS A 8 7.37 13.17 26.00
N LYS A 9 7.21 14.15 26.90
CA LYS A 9 6.45 13.96 28.15
C LYS A 9 5.02 13.50 27.90
N LEU A 10 4.38 14.06 26.88
CA LEU A 10 3.04 13.63 26.47
C LEU A 10 3.05 12.23 25.87
N TRP A 11 4.04 11.88 25.03
CA TRP A 11 4.11 10.53 24.46
C TRP A 11 4.34 9.44 25.51
N ASP A 12 5.07 9.76 26.58
CA ASP A 12 5.30 8.85 27.70
C ASP A 12 4.05 8.67 28.59
N ASP A 13 3.05 9.54 28.49
CA ASP A 13 1.80 9.45 29.27
C ASP A 13 0.90 8.30 28.78
N GLU A 14 0.43 7.48 29.72
CA GLU A 14 -0.39 6.31 29.41
C GLU A 14 -1.77 6.67 28.85
N GLY A 15 -2.32 7.84 29.18
CA GLY A 15 -3.56 8.35 28.60
C GLY A 15 -3.38 8.74 27.14
N VAL A 16 -2.25 9.34 26.79
CA VAL A 16 -1.90 9.67 25.39
C VAL A 16 -1.66 8.39 24.59
N LYS A 17 -0.93 7.41 25.13
CA LYS A 17 -0.76 6.10 24.47
C LYS A 17 -2.11 5.39 24.28
N ALA A 18 -2.99 5.40 25.28
CA ALA A 18 -4.34 4.85 25.14
C ALA A 18 -5.17 5.56 24.06
N CYS A 19 -4.98 6.88 23.87
CA CYS A 19 -5.57 7.63 22.77
C CYS A 19 -4.97 7.22 21.42
N PHE A 20 -3.65 7.03 21.35
CA PHE A 20 -2.94 6.56 20.15
C PHE A 20 -3.42 5.18 19.68
N GLU A 21 -3.68 4.26 20.60
CA GLU A 21 -4.23 2.93 20.30
C GLU A 21 -5.62 2.98 19.66
N ARG A 22 -6.33 4.09 19.84
CA ARG A 22 -7.64 4.38 19.23
C ARG A 22 -7.53 5.28 18.00
N SER A 23 -6.34 5.40 17.42
CA SER A 23 -6.07 6.26 16.27
C SER A 23 -6.83 5.91 15.01
N ASN A 24 -7.50 4.76 14.95
CA ASN A 24 -8.43 4.44 13.87
C ASN A 24 -9.73 5.26 13.92
N GLU A 25 -10.06 5.87 15.07
CA GLU A 25 -11.24 6.71 15.28
C GLU A 25 -11.04 8.16 14.78
N TYR A 26 -9.80 8.54 14.47
CA TYR A 26 -9.45 9.85 13.95
C TYR A 26 -8.35 9.76 12.88
N GLN A 27 -7.92 10.89 12.32
CA GLN A 27 -6.97 10.90 11.20
C GLN A 27 -5.54 11.08 11.70
N LEU A 28 -4.84 9.99 12.01
CA LEU A 28 -3.42 9.99 12.34
C LEU A 28 -2.54 9.58 11.14
N ILE A 29 -1.31 10.07 11.08
CA ILE A 29 -0.30 9.63 10.09
C ILE A 29 0.36 8.34 10.56
N ASP A 30 0.64 7.42 9.64
CA ASP A 30 1.16 6.08 9.99
C ASP A 30 2.55 6.12 10.65
N CYS A 31 3.34 7.16 10.38
CA CYS A 31 4.69 7.31 10.92
C CYS A 31 4.75 8.00 12.30
N ALA A 32 3.60 8.30 12.92
CA ALA A 32 3.54 9.02 14.19
C ALA A 32 4.38 8.34 15.29
N GLN A 33 4.14 7.05 15.54
CA GLN A 33 4.87 6.28 16.55
C GLN A 33 6.39 6.26 16.27
N TYR A 34 6.78 5.95 15.03
CA TYR A 34 8.18 5.88 14.62
C TYR A 34 8.97 7.16 14.95
N PHE A 35 8.39 8.34 14.68
CA PHE A 35 9.05 9.61 14.96
C PHE A 35 8.95 10.02 16.44
N LEU A 36 7.85 9.71 17.13
CA LEU A 36 7.68 10.01 18.55
C LEU A 36 8.61 9.17 19.44
N GLU A 37 8.83 7.90 19.10
CA GLU A 37 9.81 7.03 19.77
C GLU A 37 11.26 7.49 19.57
N ARG A 38 11.52 8.27 18.51
CA ARG A 38 12.84 8.81 18.16
C ARG A 38 12.99 10.30 18.41
N ILE A 39 12.12 10.87 19.24
CA ILE A 39 12.05 12.32 19.45
C ILE A 39 13.38 12.91 19.94
N ASP A 40 14.13 12.17 20.77
CA ASP A 40 15.45 12.59 21.25
C ASP A 40 16.43 12.76 20.08
N SER A 41 16.52 11.77 19.19
CA SER A 41 17.39 11.84 18.01
C SER A 41 16.99 12.95 17.05
N VAL A 42 15.69 13.14 16.81
CA VAL A 42 15.15 14.16 15.91
C VAL A 42 15.33 15.57 16.48
N SER A 43 15.43 15.70 17.81
CA SER A 43 15.58 16.99 18.49
C SER A 43 17.00 17.57 18.50
N MET A 44 18.00 16.79 18.07
CA MET A 44 19.41 17.20 18.06
C MET A 44 19.67 18.27 16.98
N ASP A 45 20.49 19.29 17.30
CA ASP A 45 20.83 20.37 16.37
C ASP A 45 21.59 19.89 15.12
N ASP A 46 22.31 18.78 15.24
CA ASP A 46 23.09 18.12 14.18
C ASP A 46 22.35 16.91 13.56
N TYR A 47 21.06 16.75 13.84
CA TYR A 47 20.26 15.66 13.29
C TYR A 47 20.27 15.68 11.76
N THR A 48 20.73 14.57 11.19
CA THR A 48 20.66 14.29 9.75
C THR A 48 19.71 13.10 9.54
N PRO A 49 18.59 13.27 8.81
CA PRO A 49 17.66 12.17 8.55
C PRO A 49 18.33 11.00 7.86
N THR A 50 18.06 9.79 8.35
CA THR A 50 18.46 8.56 7.66
C THR A 50 17.55 8.27 6.47
N ASP A 51 17.98 7.40 5.55
CA ASP A 51 17.11 6.94 4.46
C ASP A 51 15.80 6.34 4.98
N GLN A 52 15.82 5.69 6.14
CA GLN A 52 14.61 5.17 6.78
C GLN A 52 13.68 6.28 7.26
N ASP A 53 14.23 7.38 7.77
CA ASP A 53 13.46 8.57 8.15
C ASP A 53 12.79 9.20 6.93
N LEU A 54 13.51 9.28 5.81
CA LEU A 54 12.97 9.78 4.54
C LEU A 54 11.85 8.87 4.01
N LEU A 55 12.03 7.55 4.04
CA LEU A 55 11.01 6.58 3.60
C LEU A 55 9.75 6.60 4.49
N ARG A 56 9.89 6.87 5.79
CA ARG A 56 8.77 6.97 6.73
C ARG A 56 8.11 8.35 6.72
N CYS A 57 8.78 9.38 6.20
CA CYS A 57 8.26 10.73 6.15
C CYS A 57 6.95 10.80 5.33
N ARG A 58 5.92 11.43 5.89
CA ARG A 58 4.64 11.59 5.20
C ARG A 58 4.61 12.90 4.44
N VAL A 59 4.80 12.83 3.13
CA VAL A 59 4.51 13.92 2.19
C VAL A 59 3.30 13.52 1.35
N LEU A 60 2.29 14.38 1.27
CA LEU A 60 1.13 14.13 0.42
C LEU A 60 1.48 14.47 -1.03
N THR A 61 1.50 13.46 -1.90
CA THR A 61 1.64 13.65 -3.35
C THR A 61 0.42 14.39 -3.90
N SER A 62 0.63 15.60 -4.43
CA SER A 62 -0.36 16.34 -5.23
C SER A 62 0.24 16.57 -6.62
N GLY A 63 -0.54 16.24 -7.66
CA GLY A 63 -0.06 16.24 -9.04
C GLY A 63 0.54 14.90 -9.48
N ILE A 64 1.40 15.01 -10.49
CA ILE A 64 2.06 13.89 -11.17
C ILE A 64 3.57 14.14 -11.08
N PHE A 65 4.31 13.16 -10.60
CA PHE A 65 5.77 13.20 -10.49
C PHE A 65 6.37 12.12 -11.37
N GLU A 66 7.49 12.43 -12.02
CA GLU A 66 8.15 11.52 -12.95
C GLU A 66 9.56 11.20 -12.47
N THR A 67 9.90 9.91 -12.51
CA THR A 67 11.26 9.44 -12.27
C THR A 67 11.67 8.51 -13.40
N ARG A 68 12.89 8.71 -13.92
CA ARG A 68 13.48 7.84 -14.93
C ARG A 68 14.74 7.19 -14.37
N PHE A 69 14.86 5.89 -14.56
CA PHE A 69 16.00 5.12 -14.10
C PHE A 69 16.25 3.93 -15.03
N GLN A 70 17.43 3.35 -14.95
CA GLN A 70 17.82 2.20 -15.77
C GLN A 70 18.24 1.04 -14.86
N VAL A 71 17.71 -0.15 -15.14
CA VAL A 71 18.09 -1.41 -14.45
C VAL A 71 18.41 -2.44 -15.52
N ASP A 72 19.61 -3.03 -15.46
CA ASP A 72 20.09 -4.04 -16.42
C ASP A 72 19.85 -3.64 -17.88
N LYS A 73 20.19 -2.37 -18.20
CA LYS A 73 20.03 -1.75 -19.53
C LYS A 73 18.58 -1.54 -20.01
N VAL A 74 17.59 -1.84 -19.17
CA VAL A 74 16.18 -1.52 -19.43
C VAL A 74 15.83 -0.20 -18.77
N ASN A 75 15.27 0.72 -19.55
CA ASN A 75 14.85 2.03 -19.08
C ASN A 75 13.44 1.95 -18.50
N PHE A 76 13.25 2.51 -17.32
CA PHE A 76 11.96 2.66 -16.65
C PHE A 76 11.62 4.15 -16.56
N HIS A 77 10.38 4.46 -16.88
CA HIS A 77 9.80 5.79 -16.70
C HIS A 77 8.56 5.62 -15.82
N MET A 78 8.71 5.99 -14.55
CA MET A 78 7.68 5.83 -13.52
C MET A 78 6.97 7.15 -13.29
N PHE A 79 5.64 7.10 -13.26
CA PHE A 79 4.77 8.23 -12.93
C PHE A 79 4.12 7.96 -11.57
N ASP A 80 4.46 8.75 -10.55
CA ASP A 80 3.76 8.77 -9.27
C ASP A 80 2.62 9.78 -9.33
N VAL A 81 1.39 9.32 -9.09
CA VAL A 81 0.18 10.12 -9.24
C VAL A 81 -0.54 10.21 -7.90
N GLY A 82 -0.97 11.43 -7.53
CA GLY A 82 -1.76 11.64 -6.32
C GLY A 82 -3.01 10.75 -6.28
N GLY A 83 -3.19 9.99 -5.21
CA GLY A 83 -4.28 9.01 -5.07
C GLY A 83 -5.59 9.53 -4.43
N GLN A 84 -5.54 10.74 -3.87
CA GLN A 84 -6.69 11.39 -3.22
C GLN A 84 -7.79 11.68 -4.24
N ARG A 85 -9.05 11.70 -3.81
CA ARG A 85 -10.22 11.84 -4.72
C ARG A 85 -10.09 13.02 -5.69
N ASP A 86 -9.60 14.17 -5.23
CA ASP A 86 -9.45 15.39 -6.03
C ASP A 86 -8.31 15.32 -7.05
N GLU A 87 -7.35 14.41 -6.86
CA GLU A 87 -6.21 14.21 -7.75
C GLU A 87 -6.53 13.25 -8.91
N ARG A 88 -7.52 12.36 -8.73
CA ARG A 88 -7.83 11.27 -9.68
C ARG A 88 -8.24 11.73 -11.07
N ARG A 89 -8.80 12.94 -11.20
CA ARG A 89 -9.14 13.52 -12.52
C ARG A 89 -7.90 13.76 -13.39
N LYS A 90 -6.73 13.94 -12.77
CA LYS A 90 -5.46 14.18 -13.48
C LYS A 90 -4.87 12.89 -14.06
N TRP A 91 -5.27 11.72 -13.57
CA TRP A 91 -4.71 10.41 -13.98
C TRP A 91 -4.82 10.14 -15.49
N ILE A 92 -5.85 10.64 -16.15
CA ILE A 92 -6.03 10.51 -17.60
C ILE A 92 -4.85 11.07 -18.40
N GLN A 93 -4.10 12.02 -17.82
CA GLN A 93 -2.90 12.62 -18.43
C GLN A 93 -1.75 11.61 -18.54
N CYS A 94 -1.75 10.57 -17.71
CA CYS A 94 -0.70 9.54 -17.67
C CYS A 94 -1.12 8.24 -18.39
N PHE A 95 -2.34 8.13 -18.90
CA PHE A 95 -2.86 6.85 -19.41
C PHE A 95 -2.46 6.52 -20.85
N ASN A 96 -1.70 7.38 -21.52
CA ASN A 96 -1.19 7.09 -22.86
C ASN A 96 0.11 6.29 -22.76
N ASP A 97 0.19 5.18 -23.50
CA ASP A 97 1.38 4.34 -23.68
C ASP A 97 2.01 3.77 -22.39
N VAL A 98 1.20 3.57 -21.34
CA VAL A 98 1.64 2.85 -20.14
C VAL A 98 1.86 1.37 -20.45
N THR A 99 2.99 0.81 -20.01
CA THR A 99 3.25 -0.64 -20.14
C THR A 99 2.46 -1.44 -19.10
N ALA A 100 2.38 -0.96 -17.87
CA ALA A 100 1.67 -1.60 -16.76
C ALA A 100 1.26 -0.55 -15.72
N ILE A 101 0.28 -0.89 -14.88
CA ILE A 101 -0.11 -0.09 -13.73
C ILE A 101 0.38 -0.76 -12.46
N ILE A 102 1.03 0.00 -11.57
CA ILE A 102 1.29 -0.45 -10.19
C ILE A 102 0.20 0.15 -9.31
N PHE A 103 -0.71 -0.70 -8.81
CA PHE A 103 -1.78 -0.29 -7.92
C PHE A 103 -1.40 -0.61 -6.47
N VAL A 104 -1.31 0.40 -5.61
CA VAL A 104 -0.84 0.25 -4.23
C VAL A 104 -2.00 0.31 -3.24
N VAL A 105 -2.11 -0.71 -2.39
CA VAL A 105 -3.15 -0.85 -1.36
C VAL A 105 -2.53 -0.73 0.02
N ALA A 106 -3.11 0.09 0.89
CA ALA A 106 -2.74 0.11 2.31
C ALA A 106 -3.51 -0.98 3.08
N CYS A 107 -2.99 -2.21 3.11
CA CYS A 107 -3.70 -3.37 3.67
C CYS A 107 -4.02 -3.21 5.16
N SER A 108 -3.14 -2.54 5.93
CA SER A 108 -3.35 -2.28 7.35
C SER A 108 -4.48 -1.30 7.66
N SER A 109 -5.06 -0.61 6.65
CA SER A 109 -6.09 0.41 6.84
C SER A 109 -7.53 -0.14 6.85
N TYR A 110 -7.73 -1.45 7.03
CA TYR A 110 -9.04 -2.10 7.02
C TYR A 110 -10.02 -1.58 8.09
N ASN A 111 -9.51 -0.99 9.19
CA ASN A 111 -10.30 -0.44 10.29
C ASN A 111 -10.40 1.09 10.30
N MET A 112 -10.00 1.76 9.20
CA MET A 112 -9.91 3.22 9.11
C MET A 112 -10.83 3.78 8.03
N VAL A 113 -11.16 5.06 8.15
CA VAL A 113 -11.90 5.84 7.14
C VAL A 113 -10.99 6.82 6.39
N ILE A 114 -11.36 7.14 5.14
CA ILE A 114 -10.62 8.11 4.32
C ILE A 114 -10.74 9.53 4.91
N ARG A 115 -9.79 10.40 4.57
CA ARG A 115 -9.77 11.78 5.10
C ARG A 115 -10.84 12.65 4.47
N GLU A 116 -11.16 12.37 3.22
CA GLU A 116 -12.01 13.22 2.38
C GLU A 116 -13.46 13.32 2.87
N ASP A 117 -14.01 12.26 3.47
CA ASP A 117 -15.37 12.26 4.02
C ASP A 117 -15.48 11.76 5.46
N ASN A 118 -14.38 11.26 6.05
CA ASN A 118 -14.32 10.69 7.38
C ASN A 118 -15.40 9.63 7.67
N ASN A 119 -15.84 8.91 6.63
CA ASN A 119 -16.93 7.93 6.72
C ASN A 119 -16.65 6.67 5.88
N THR A 120 -16.12 6.82 4.67
CA THR A 120 -15.86 5.69 3.78
C THR A 120 -14.64 4.90 4.25
N ASN A 121 -14.78 3.59 4.45
CA ASN A 121 -13.68 2.70 4.83
C ASN A 121 -12.55 2.73 3.78
N ARG A 122 -11.29 2.89 4.22
CA ARG A 122 -10.14 3.04 3.31
C ARG A 122 -9.91 1.84 2.41
N LEU A 123 -10.07 0.62 2.93
CA LEU A 123 -9.86 -0.60 2.14
C LEU A 123 -11.01 -0.81 1.13
N ARG A 124 -12.25 -0.49 1.51
CA ARG A 124 -13.39 -0.52 0.58
C ARG A 124 -13.24 0.52 -0.54
N GLU A 125 -12.84 1.75 -0.21
CA GLU A 125 -12.51 2.77 -1.22
C GLU A 125 -11.43 2.26 -2.19
N SER A 126 -10.42 1.56 -1.69
CA SER A 126 -9.37 0.97 -2.52
C SER A 126 -9.89 -0.14 -3.44
N LEU A 127 -10.84 -0.97 -2.98
CA LEU A 127 -11.49 -2.00 -3.80
C LEU A 127 -12.36 -1.37 -4.89
N ASP A 128 -13.13 -0.33 -4.56
CA ASP A 128 -13.97 0.40 -5.53
C ASP A 128 -13.11 1.10 -6.59
N LEU A 129 -12.00 1.71 -6.16
CA LEU A 129 -11.04 2.34 -7.06
C LEU A 129 -10.36 1.31 -7.97
N PHE A 130 -9.91 0.19 -7.42
CA PHE A 130 -9.34 -0.91 -8.21
C PHE A 130 -10.35 -1.44 -9.24
N LYS A 131 -11.60 -1.66 -8.84
CA LYS A 131 -12.68 -2.07 -9.75
C LYS A 131 -12.92 -1.07 -10.87
N SER A 132 -12.85 0.23 -10.57
CA SER A 132 -12.99 1.29 -11.57
C SER A 132 -11.84 1.27 -12.58
N ILE A 133 -10.60 1.09 -12.12
CA ILE A 133 -9.40 1.00 -12.99
C ILE A 133 -9.44 -0.28 -13.82
N TRP A 134 -9.71 -1.43 -13.20
CA TRP A 134 -9.76 -2.74 -13.86
C TRP A 134 -10.77 -2.77 -15.00
N ASN A 135 -11.95 -2.20 -14.79
CA ASN A 135 -13.01 -2.17 -15.80
C ASN A 135 -12.95 -0.95 -16.74
N ASN A 136 -11.90 -0.13 -16.63
CA ASN A 136 -11.77 1.08 -17.41
C ASN A 136 -11.57 0.75 -18.90
N ARG A 137 -12.41 1.32 -19.77
CA ARG A 137 -12.36 1.08 -21.22
C ARG A 137 -11.01 1.41 -21.87
N TRP A 138 -10.28 2.37 -21.32
CA TRP A 138 -8.97 2.81 -21.82
C TRP A 138 -7.82 1.93 -21.32
N LEU A 139 -8.06 1.05 -20.33
CA LEU A 139 -7.04 0.22 -19.68
C LEU A 139 -7.26 -1.29 -19.89
N ARG A 140 -8.14 -1.68 -20.81
CA ARG A 140 -8.56 -3.08 -21.04
C ARG A 140 -7.42 -4.05 -21.42
N THR A 141 -6.32 -3.53 -21.94
CA THR A 141 -5.14 -4.32 -22.31
C THR A 141 -3.95 -4.09 -21.37
N ILE A 142 -4.13 -3.25 -20.36
CA ILE A 142 -3.06 -2.87 -19.43
C ILE A 142 -3.19 -3.72 -18.18
N SER A 143 -2.22 -4.60 -17.95
CA SER A 143 -2.18 -5.42 -16.72
C SER A 143 -1.85 -4.56 -15.51
N ILE A 144 -2.31 -5.02 -14.36
CA ILE A 144 -2.11 -4.37 -13.07
C ILE A 144 -1.20 -5.23 -12.19
N ILE A 145 -0.11 -4.64 -11.73
CA ILE A 145 0.72 -5.15 -10.66
C ILE A 145 0.13 -4.59 -9.36
N LEU A 146 -0.40 -5.48 -8.51
CA LEU A 146 -1.10 -5.11 -7.31
C LEU A 146 -0.17 -5.22 -6.10
N PHE A 147 0.24 -4.08 -5.54
CA PHE A 147 1.02 -4.01 -4.32
C PHE A 147 0.10 -3.97 -3.10
N LEU A 148 0.02 -5.09 -2.41
CA LEU A 148 -0.63 -5.21 -1.11
C LEU A 148 0.36 -4.71 -0.04
N ASN A 149 0.41 -3.40 0.16
CA ASN A 149 1.42 -2.71 0.95
C ASN A 149 1.05 -2.60 2.44
N LYS A 150 2.03 -2.20 3.25
CA LYS A 150 1.95 -2.09 4.73
C LYS A 150 1.71 -3.44 5.40
N GLN A 151 2.40 -4.49 4.93
CA GLN A 151 2.32 -5.83 5.53
C GLN A 151 2.85 -5.85 6.97
N ASP A 152 3.86 -5.03 7.27
CA ASP A 152 4.39 -4.81 8.62
C ASP A 152 3.28 -4.32 9.58
N MET A 153 2.60 -3.24 9.21
CA MET A 153 1.51 -2.66 10.00
C MET A 153 0.26 -3.55 10.05
N LEU A 154 0.02 -4.36 9.00
CA LEU A 154 -1.07 -5.33 9.00
C LEU A 154 -0.79 -6.44 10.01
N ALA A 155 0.42 -6.99 10.01
CA ALA A 155 0.82 -8.05 10.92
C ALA A 155 0.70 -7.59 12.38
N GLU A 156 1.26 -6.41 12.70
CA GLU A 156 1.16 -5.81 14.04
C GLU A 156 -0.29 -5.68 14.50
N LYS A 157 -1.16 -5.12 13.66
CA LYS A 157 -2.56 -4.86 14.00
C LYS A 157 -3.37 -6.16 14.18
N VAL A 158 -3.13 -7.15 13.33
CA VAL A 158 -3.80 -8.47 13.41
C VAL A 158 -3.37 -9.21 14.68
N LEU A 159 -2.08 -9.19 15.00
CA LEU A 159 -1.55 -9.86 16.19
C LEU A 159 -1.97 -9.16 17.49
N ALA A 160 -2.09 -7.83 17.49
CA ALA A 160 -2.60 -7.07 18.63
C ALA A 160 -4.05 -7.44 18.98
N GLY A 161 -4.86 -7.87 18.00
CA GLY A 161 -6.21 -8.38 18.22
C GLY A 161 -7.24 -7.34 18.70
N LYS A 162 -6.90 -6.05 18.70
CA LYS A 162 -7.76 -4.95 19.19
C LYS A 162 -8.85 -4.55 18.19
N SER A 163 -8.57 -4.64 16.88
CA SER A 163 -9.54 -4.38 15.80
C SER A 163 -9.60 -5.58 14.89
N LYS A 164 -10.70 -6.34 14.94
CA LYS A 164 -10.85 -7.56 14.14
C LYS A 164 -11.28 -7.20 12.72
N ILE A 165 -10.81 -7.96 11.73
CA ILE A 165 -11.14 -7.69 10.33
C ILE A 165 -12.64 -7.94 10.08
N GLU A 166 -13.21 -8.97 10.70
CA GLU A 166 -14.62 -9.35 10.58
C GLU A 166 -15.61 -8.28 11.06
N ASP A 167 -15.18 -7.34 11.91
CA ASP A 167 -16.02 -6.20 12.33
C ASP A 167 -16.23 -5.19 11.17
N TYR A 168 -15.32 -5.18 10.19
CA TYR A 168 -15.34 -4.29 9.02
C TYR A 168 -15.63 -5.02 7.71
N PHE A 169 -15.28 -6.31 7.64
CA PHE A 169 -15.46 -7.21 6.50
C PHE A 169 -16.02 -8.55 7.01
N PRO A 170 -17.35 -8.65 7.25
CA PRO A 170 -17.97 -9.81 7.88
C PRO A 170 -17.67 -11.15 7.19
N GLU A 171 -17.48 -11.13 5.87
CA GLU A 171 -17.06 -12.27 5.06
C GLU A 171 -15.72 -12.89 5.50
N TYR A 172 -14.86 -12.11 6.17
CA TYR A 172 -13.63 -12.63 6.75
C TYR A 172 -13.88 -13.68 7.82
N ALA A 173 -15.02 -13.69 8.53
CA ALA A 173 -15.32 -14.71 9.53
C ALA A 173 -15.37 -16.14 8.94
N HIS A 174 -15.73 -16.25 7.66
CA HIS A 174 -15.87 -17.52 6.96
C HIS A 174 -14.72 -17.80 5.98
N TYR A 175 -13.77 -16.88 5.86
CA TYR A 175 -12.64 -17.02 4.96
C TYR A 175 -11.67 -18.12 5.42
N THR A 176 -11.24 -18.95 4.48
CA THR A 176 -10.19 -19.95 4.67
C THR A 176 -9.07 -19.69 3.68
N VAL A 177 -7.83 -19.84 4.14
CA VAL A 177 -6.66 -19.68 3.29
C VAL A 177 -6.67 -20.75 2.19
N PRO A 178 -6.46 -20.39 0.91
CA PRO A 178 -6.35 -21.36 -0.18
C PRO A 178 -5.25 -22.39 0.06
N GLU A 179 -5.44 -23.63 -0.38
CA GLU A 179 -4.45 -24.71 -0.20
C GLU A 179 -3.12 -24.45 -0.91
N ASP A 180 -3.15 -23.68 -2.00
CA ASP A 180 -1.99 -23.27 -2.80
C ASP A 180 -1.31 -22.00 -2.25
N ALA A 181 -1.80 -21.44 -1.15
CA ALA A 181 -1.17 -20.31 -0.50
C ALA A 181 0.21 -20.70 0.06
N ILE A 182 1.22 -19.91 -0.28
CA ILE A 182 2.58 -20.07 0.24
C ILE A 182 2.80 -18.99 1.31
N PRO A 183 2.70 -19.33 2.61
CA PRO A 183 3.01 -18.39 3.68
C PRO A 183 4.52 -18.10 3.73
N ASP A 184 4.87 -16.92 4.26
CA ASP A 184 6.28 -16.60 4.51
C ASP A 184 6.82 -17.47 5.66
N ALA A 185 8.09 -17.83 5.60
CA ALA A 185 8.71 -18.68 6.60
C ALA A 185 8.63 -18.03 7.99
N GLY A 186 7.98 -18.73 8.95
CA GLY A 186 7.79 -18.24 10.32
C GLY A 186 6.65 -17.24 10.51
N GLU A 187 5.82 -17.00 9.49
CA GLU A 187 4.66 -16.12 9.62
C GLU A 187 3.55 -16.75 10.47
N ASP A 188 2.90 -15.93 11.32
CA ASP A 188 1.75 -16.38 12.10
C ASP A 188 0.54 -16.67 11.18
N PRO A 189 -0.13 -17.83 11.33
CA PRO A 189 -1.30 -18.19 10.52
C PRO A 189 -2.42 -17.14 10.48
N LYS A 190 -2.58 -16.33 11.53
CA LYS A 190 -3.55 -15.22 11.56
C LYS A 190 -3.18 -14.13 10.57
N VAL A 191 -1.88 -13.83 10.46
CA VAL A 191 -1.36 -12.82 9.52
C VAL A 191 -1.46 -13.34 8.10
N THR A 192 -1.09 -14.61 7.87
CA THR A 192 -1.30 -15.27 6.57
C THR A 192 -2.77 -15.18 6.16
N ARG A 193 -3.69 -15.56 7.05
CA ARG A 193 -5.13 -15.50 6.76
C ARG A 193 -5.61 -14.09 6.43
N ALA A 194 -5.17 -13.09 7.19
CA ALA A 194 -5.53 -11.70 6.96
C ALA A 194 -5.03 -11.17 5.61
N LYS A 195 -3.74 -11.37 5.29
CA LYS A 195 -3.17 -10.84 4.04
C LYS A 195 -3.75 -11.53 2.80
N PHE A 196 -3.98 -12.84 2.86
CA PHE A 196 -4.57 -13.60 1.76
C PHE A 196 -6.05 -13.27 1.57
N PHE A 197 -6.81 -13.02 2.64
CA PHE A 197 -8.17 -12.50 2.52
C PHE A 197 -8.20 -11.20 1.72
N ILE A 198 -7.37 -10.23 2.11
CA ILE A 198 -7.31 -8.93 1.43
C ILE A 198 -6.90 -9.13 -0.03
N ARG A 199 -5.89 -9.97 -0.31
CA ARG A 199 -5.50 -10.33 -1.69
C ARG A 199 -6.70 -10.83 -2.50
N ASP A 200 -7.46 -11.75 -1.94
CA ASP A 200 -8.56 -12.43 -2.64
C ASP A 200 -9.75 -11.51 -2.89
N GLU A 201 -9.99 -10.49 -2.06
CA GLU A 201 -10.97 -9.44 -2.35
C GLU A 201 -10.65 -8.69 -3.65
N PHE A 202 -9.38 -8.35 -3.89
CA PHE A 202 -8.94 -7.74 -5.16
C PHE A 202 -8.94 -8.74 -6.31
N LEU A 203 -8.49 -9.97 -6.09
CA LEU A 203 -8.47 -10.99 -7.14
C LEU A 203 -9.88 -11.33 -7.62
N ARG A 204 -10.87 -11.38 -6.72
CA ARG A 204 -12.28 -11.56 -7.07
C ARG A 204 -12.78 -10.52 -8.07
N ILE A 205 -12.33 -9.27 -7.94
CA ILE A 205 -12.64 -8.22 -8.91
C ILE A 205 -11.99 -8.52 -10.26
N SER A 206 -10.70 -8.89 -10.25
CA SER A 206 -9.95 -9.12 -11.50
C SER A 206 -10.43 -10.34 -12.28
N THR A 207 -10.88 -11.40 -11.61
CA THR A 207 -11.32 -12.65 -12.23
C THR A 207 -12.79 -12.61 -12.67
N ALA A 208 -13.60 -11.68 -12.14
CA ALA A 208 -15.02 -11.58 -12.48
C ALA A 208 -15.31 -11.11 -13.92
N SER A 209 -14.34 -10.49 -14.60
CA SER A 209 -14.58 -9.79 -15.88
C SER A 209 -13.56 -10.12 -16.98
N GLY A 210 -12.72 -11.15 -16.76
CA GLY A 210 -11.57 -11.43 -17.61
C GLY A 210 -11.95 -11.96 -19.00
N ASP A 211 -11.74 -11.14 -20.03
CA ASP A 211 -11.69 -11.57 -21.44
C ASP A 211 -10.30 -12.10 -21.85
N GLY A 212 -9.38 -12.22 -20.88
CA GLY A 212 -8.02 -12.72 -21.05
C GLY A 212 -7.03 -11.71 -21.65
N ARG A 213 -7.41 -10.43 -21.81
CA ARG A 213 -6.54 -9.41 -22.45
C ARG A 213 -5.53 -8.75 -21.52
N HIS A 214 -5.78 -8.79 -20.22
CA HIS A 214 -4.86 -8.27 -19.20
C HIS A 214 -4.98 -9.06 -17.90
N TYR A 215 -3.98 -8.95 -17.04
CA TYR A 215 -3.83 -9.79 -15.84
C TYR A 215 -3.60 -8.94 -14.59
N CYS A 216 -3.88 -9.53 -13.42
CA CYS A 216 -3.55 -8.96 -12.12
C CYS A 216 -2.42 -9.77 -11.49
N TYR A 217 -1.33 -9.10 -11.08
CA TYR A 217 -0.16 -9.71 -10.46
C TYR A 217 -0.02 -9.22 -9.01
N PRO A 218 -0.56 -9.97 -8.03
CA PRO A 218 -0.52 -9.56 -6.63
C PRO A 218 0.85 -9.81 -6.00
N HIS A 219 1.36 -8.82 -5.26
CA HIS A 219 2.57 -8.90 -4.46
C HIS A 219 2.32 -8.34 -3.06
N PHE A 220 2.75 -9.07 -2.02
CA PHE A 220 2.78 -8.59 -0.65
C PHE A 220 4.02 -7.70 -0.47
N THR A 221 3.82 -6.44 -0.06
CA THR A 221 4.88 -5.43 -0.06
C THR A 221 5.00 -4.68 1.26
N CYS A 222 6.21 -4.25 1.57
CA CYS A 222 6.50 -3.28 2.62
C CYS A 222 7.34 -2.16 1.99
N ALA A 223 6.71 -1.04 1.64
CA ALA A 223 7.37 0.05 0.91
C ALA A 223 8.53 0.72 1.67
N VAL A 224 8.56 0.57 2.99
CA VAL A 224 9.63 1.08 3.87
C VAL A 224 10.73 0.03 4.10
N ASP A 225 10.63 -1.14 3.47
CA ASP A 225 11.65 -2.18 3.41
C ASP A 225 12.23 -2.20 1.99
N THR A 226 13.42 -1.65 1.84
CA THR A 226 14.13 -1.54 0.55
C THR A 226 14.48 -2.89 -0.04
N GLU A 227 14.71 -3.91 0.79
CA GLU A 227 15.01 -5.27 0.37
C GLU A 227 13.76 -5.95 -0.22
N ASN A 228 12.62 -5.80 0.47
CA ASN A 228 11.34 -6.29 -0.01
C ASN A 228 10.99 -5.67 -1.37
N ILE A 229 11.05 -4.34 -1.49
CA ILE A 229 10.74 -3.64 -2.74
C ILE A 229 11.70 -4.03 -3.86
N ARG A 230 13.00 -4.22 -3.57
CA ARG A 230 13.96 -4.67 -4.58
C ARG A 230 13.60 -6.05 -5.14
N ARG A 231 13.21 -7.00 -4.29
CA ARG A 231 12.78 -8.34 -4.73
C ARG A 231 11.51 -8.27 -5.57
N VAL A 232 10.49 -7.58 -5.07
CA VAL A 232 9.21 -7.42 -5.76
C VAL A 232 9.38 -6.72 -7.11
N PHE A 233 10.24 -5.69 -7.17
CA PHE A 233 10.52 -4.99 -8.42
C PHE A 233 11.23 -5.88 -9.44
N ASN A 234 12.13 -6.76 -9.00
CA ASN A 234 12.76 -7.74 -9.88
C ASN A 234 11.75 -8.74 -10.46
N ASP A 235 10.78 -9.20 -9.65
CA ASP A 235 9.70 -10.06 -10.15
C ASP A 235 8.80 -9.32 -11.15
N CYS A 236 8.50 -8.05 -10.85
CA CYS A 236 7.73 -7.17 -11.72
C CYS A 236 8.43 -6.90 -13.05
N ARG A 237 9.77 -6.82 -13.06
CA ARG A 237 10.56 -6.59 -14.27
C ARG A 237 10.30 -7.67 -15.31
N ASP A 238 10.32 -8.94 -14.91
CA ASP A 238 10.12 -10.06 -15.83
C ASP A 238 8.71 -10.05 -16.41
N ILE A 239 7.72 -9.66 -15.60
CA ILE A 239 6.33 -9.45 -16.03
C ILE A 239 6.26 -8.29 -17.04
N ILE A 240 6.83 -7.14 -16.71
CA ILE A 240 6.81 -5.93 -17.54
C ILE A 240 7.52 -6.17 -18.87
N GLN A 241 8.67 -6.85 -18.87
CA GLN A 241 9.38 -7.19 -20.11
C GLN A 241 8.55 -8.08 -21.02
N ARG A 242 7.90 -9.12 -20.48
CA ARG A 242 7.00 -9.98 -21.26
C ARG A 242 5.80 -9.21 -21.79
N MET A 243 5.23 -8.29 -21.00
CA MET A 243 4.13 -7.43 -21.43
C MET A 243 4.55 -6.49 -22.55
N HIS A 244 5.71 -5.84 -22.40
CA HIS A 244 6.26 -4.95 -23.42
C HIS A 244 6.49 -5.69 -24.74
N LEU A 245 7.13 -6.87 -24.70
CA LEU A 245 7.35 -7.66 -25.91
C LEU A 245 6.05 -8.13 -26.58
N ARG A 246 5.02 -8.53 -25.81
CA ARG A 246 3.69 -8.86 -26.34
C ARG A 246 3.01 -7.66 -27.01
N GLN A 247 3.16 -6.46 -26.44
CA GLN A 247 2.57 -5.25 -27.00
C GLN A 247 3.11 -4.92 -28.40
N TYR A 248 4.35 -5.29 -28.69
CA TYR A 248 5.00 -5.10 -30.00
C TYR A 248 4.98 -6.36 -30.88
N GLU A 249 4.14 -7.36 -30.57
CA GLU A 249 4.00 -8.60 -31.35
C GLU A 249 5.33 -9.39 -31.50
N LEU A 250 6.25 -9.24 -30.55
CA LEU A 250 7.54 -9.94 -30.51
C LEU A 250 7.47 -11.29 -29.78
N LEU A 251 6.30 -11.66 -29.25
CA LEU A 251 6.01 -12.90 -28.51
C LEU A 251 4.74 -13.58 -29.03
#